data_AF-X0WAC4-F1
#
_entry.id   AF-X0WAC4-F1
#
_cell.length_a   1.000
_cell.length_b   1.000
_cell.length_c   1.000
_cell.angle_alpha   90.00
_cell.angle_beta   90.00
_cell.angle_gamma   90.00
#
_symmetry.space_group_name_H-M   'P 1'
#
loop_
_entity.id
_entity.type
_entity.pdbx_description
1 polymer ?
#
loop_
_entity_poly.entity_id
_entity_poly.type
_entity_poly.pdbx_seq_one_letter_code
_entity_poly.pdbx_strand_id
1 'polypeptide(L)'
;MLCMLVYYMLAGSIADLALLMNILFVLAIMAGVRATFTLPGIAGIILTIGMSVDANVLIFERIREEQQRGSSLRIAIRNGYQRAFRTILDANVTTFITAAILYWRASEEVKGFAIVLMLGIASSMFTALFVTRVIFDYFLARRIIKERLFMLQIIRKPNVNWMALRPVFLTISTLLIAAGLFVFFTRDNTKNNKYDIEFTGGTSVVINLKDGVDLSRQDVEDRIHKIGRSRGNPALAAANVYSIGKAHREQFYKQYEINTTETN
;
A
#
# COMPACT_ATOMS: atom_id res chain seq x y z
N MET A 1 -2.75 -2.51 14.18
CA MET A 1 -3.03 -2.11 15.58
C MET A 1 -3.34 -3.32 16.45
N LEU A 2 -4.50 -4.00 16.32
CA LEU A 2 -4.84 -5.16 17.17
C LEU A 2 -3.72 -6.23 17.24
N CYS A 3 -3.15 -6.63 16.10
CA CYS A 3 -2.05 -7.59 16.07
C CYS A 3 -0.80 -7.10 16.82
N MET A 4 -0.47 -5.80 16.75
CA MET A 4 0.68 -5.23 17.45
C MET A 4 0.45 -5.22 18.95
N LEU A 5 -0.74 -4.82 19.39
CA LEU A 5 -1.14 -4.81 20.79
C LEU A 5 -1.11 -6.23 21.38
N VAL A 6 -1.69 -7.22 20.68
CA VAL A 6 -1.70 -8.60 21.17
C VAL A 6 -0.29 -9.21 21.19
N TYR A 7 0.51 -9.02 20.14
CA TYR A 7 1.82 -9.67 20.02
C TYR A 7 2.91 -9.00 20.87
N TYR A 8 2.95 -7.67 20.93
CA TYR A 8 4.00 -6.91 21.63
C TYR A 8 3.52 -6.26 22.93
N MET A 9 2.26 -6.45 23.33
CA MET A 9 1.67 -5.92 24.56
C MET A 9 1.95 -4.42 24.72
N LEU A 10 2.69 -4.04 25.77
CA LEU A 10 3.02 -2.65 26.08
C LEU A 10 3.90 -1.99 25.00
N ALA A 11 4.83 -2.73 24.40
CA ALA A 11 5.61 -2.22 23.27
C ALA A 11 4.72 -2.02 22.04
N GLY A 12 3.71 -2.89 21.87
CA GLY A 12 2.67 -2.76 20.83
C GLY A 12 1.87 -1.47 20.96
N SER A 13 1.43 -1.11 22.17
CA SER A 13 0.73 0.16 22.43
C SER A 13 1.57 1.39 22.07
N ILE A 14 2.88 1.35 22.35
CA ILE A 14 3.81 2.45 22.00
C ILE A 14 3.96 2.57 20.47
N ALA A 15 4.05 1.44 19.77
CA ALA A 15 4.08 1.43 18.30
C ALA A 15 2.78 1.95 17.68
N ASP A 16 1.63 1.58 18.24
CA ASP A 16 0.32 2.07 17.77
C ASP A 16 0.19 3.59 17.96
N LEU A 17 0.71 4.15 19.05
CA LEU A 17 0.78 5.60 19.24
C LEU A 17 1.70 6.27 18.19
N ALA A 18 2.87 5.68 17.93
CA ALA A 18 3.79 6.18 16.92
C ALA A 18 3.21 6.11 15.50
N LEU A 19 2.40 5.09 15.20
CA LEU A 19 1.66 4.95 13.95
C LEU A 19 0.59 6.05 13.81
N LEU A 20 -0.18 6.31 14.86
CA LEU A 20 -1.17 7.40 14.85
C LEU A 20 -0.50 8.76 14.65
N MET A 21 0.61 9.02 15.35
CA MET A 21 1.40 10.23 15.14
C MET A 21 1.93 10.32 13.72
N ASN A 22 2.38 9.20 13.13
CA ASN A 22 2.85 9.21 11.75
C ASN A 22 1.75 9.62 10.77
N ILE A 23 0.56 9.02 10.88
CA ILE A 23 -0.59 9.37 10.04
C ILE A 23 -0.93 10.86 10.22
N LEU A 24 -0.95 11.34 11.46
CA LEU A 24 -1.21 12.75 11.76
C LEU A 24 -0.17 13.67 11.13
N PHE A 25 1.12 13.36 11.23
CA PHE A 25 2.20 14.15 10.64
C PHE A 25 2.13 14.16 9.12
N VAL A 26 1.89 13.02 8.46
CA VAL A 26 1.73 12.98 7.00
C VAL A 26 0.59 13.88 6.57
N LEU A 27 -0.59 13.76 7.20
CA LEU A 27 -1.74 14.60 6.87
C LEU A 27 -1.51 16.09 7.17
N ALA A 28 -0.88 16.41 8.31
CA ALA A 28 -0.57 17.78 8.70
C ALA A 28 0.43 18.44 7.74
N ILE A 29 1.48 17.73 7.34
CA ILE A 29 2.48 18.24 6.40
C ILE A 29 1.87 18.39 5.00
N MET A 30 1.07 17.42 4.56
CA MET A 30 0.34 17.54 3.28
C MET A 30 -0.58 18.77 3.27
N ALA A 31 -1.33 19.00 4.35
CA ALA A 31 -2.18 20.19 4.48
C ALA A 31 -1.35 21.48 4.48
N GLY A 32 -0.20 21.50 5.17
CA GLY A 32 0.69 22.66 5.24
C GLY A 32 1.34 23.03 3.91
N VAL A 33 1.75 22.03 3.12
CA VAL A 33 2.38 22.22 1.80
C VAL A 33 1.34 22.36 0.68
N ARG A 34 0.04 22.25 0.99
CA ARG A 34 -1.07 22.23 0.02
C ARG A 34 -0.86 21.15 -1.05
N ALA A 35 -0.37 19.99 -0.64
CA ALA A 35 -0.14 18.86 -1.53
C ALA A 35 -1.49 18.31 -2.04
N THR A 36 -1.52 17.90 -3.31
CA THR A 36 -2.73 17.34 -3.93
C THR A 36 -3.08 15.99 -3.31
N PHE A 37 -4.30 15.86 -2.80
CA PHE A 37 -4.83 14.63 -2.25
C PHE A 37 -5.52 13.80 -3.35
N THR A 38 -4.77 12.90 -3.99
CA THR A 38 -5.25 12.08 -5.11
C THR A 38 -5.62 10.66 -4.66
N LEU A 39 -6.36 9.92 -5.48
CA LEU A 39 -6.70 8.51 -5.21
C LEU A 39 -5.43 7.64 -5.07
N PRO A 40 -4.40 7.76 -5.94
CA PRO A 40 -3.10 7.14 -5.69
C PRO A 40 -2.46 7.62 -4.38
N GLY A 41 -2.61 8.89 -4.02
CA GLY A 41 -2.17 9.42 -2.72
C GLY A 41 -2.70 8.62 -1.53
N ILE A 42 -3.98 8.24 -1.53
CA ILE A 42 -4.58 7.39 -0.49
C ILE A 42 -3.89 6.01 -0.43
N ALA A 43 -3.57 5.41 -1.58
CA ALA A 43 -2.82 4.15 -1.62
C ALA A 43 -1.41 4.32 -1.00
N GLY A 44 -0.79 5.49 -1.17
CA GLY A 44 0.47 5.85 -0.51
C GLY A 44 0.36 5.89 1.01
N ILE A 45 -0.77 6.38 1.55
CA ILE A 45 -1.03 6.37 3.00
C ILE A 45 -1.14 4.93 3.50
N ILE A 46 -1.89 4.08 2.80
CA ILE A 46 -2.06 2.66 3.15
C ILE A 46 -0.71 1.94 3.15
N LEU A 47 0.12 2.16 2.13
CA LEU A 47 1.46 1.61 2.04
C LEU A 47 2.35 2.09 3.20
N THR A 48 2.29 3.39 3.50
CA THR A 48 3.02 4.01 4.61
C THR A 48 2.64 3.37 5.95
N ILE A 49 1.36 3.09 6.18
CA ILE A 49 0.89 2.41 7.40
C ILE A 49 1.54 1.04 7.53
N GLY A 50 1.60 0.26 6.45
CA GLY A 50 2.26 -1.05 6.44
C GLY A 50 3.75 -0.98 6.80
N MET A 51 4.49 -0.09 6.15
CA MET A 51 5.93 0.08 6.40
C MET A 51 6.23 0.68 7.78
N SER A 52 5.35 1.53 8.30
CA SER A 52 5.48 2.10 9.65
C SER A 52 5.40 1.03 10.74
N VAL A 53 4.61 -0.02 10.51
CA VAL A 53 4.51 -1.14 11.45
C VAL A 53 5.78 -2.01 11.36
N ASP A 54 6.31 -2.24 10.16
CA ASP A 54 7.51 -3.06 9.95
C ASP A 54 8.75 -2.53 10.69
N ALA A 55 9.00 -1.21 10.64
CA ALA A 55 10.11 -0.60 11.36
C ALA A 55 10.03 -0.82 12.88
N ASN A 56 8.83 -0.69 13.46
CA ASN A 56 8.60 -0.92 14.89
C ASN A 56 8.78 -2.41 15.25
N VAL A 57 8.27 -3.32 14.42
CA VAL A 57 8.46 -4.78 14.57
C VAL A 57 9.93 -5.14 14.59
N LEU A 58 10.71 -4.63 13.63
CA LEU A 58 12.15 -4.90 13.55
C LEU A 58 12.89 -4.44 14.81
N ILE A 59 12.58 -3.24 15.33
CA ILE A 59 13.17 -2.72 16.58
C ILE A 59 12.82 -3.67 17.74
N PHE A 60 11.57 -4.09 17.86
CA PHE A 60 11.13 -4.94 18.96
C PHE A 60 11.75 -6.34 18.91
N GLU A 61 11.91 -6.92 17.73
CA GLU A 61 12.63 -8.18 17.57
C GLU A 61 14.11 -8.04 17.94
N ARG A 62 14.78 -6.94 17.57
CA ARG A 62 16.18 -6.71 18.00
C ARG A 62 16.31 -6.50 19.50
N ILE A 63 15.37 -5.80 20.14
CA ILE A 63 15.34 -5.67 21.60
C ILE A 63 15.13 -7.04 22.24
N ARG A 64 14.20 -7.84 21.70
CA ARG A 64 13.90 -9.20 22.18
C ARG A 64 15.12 -10.11 22.06
N GLU A 65 15.83 -10.10 20.94
CA GLU A 65 17.08 -10.85 20.75
C GLU A 65 18.14 -10.48 21.79
N GLU A 66 18.31 -9.18 22.09
CA GLU A 66 19.26 -8.73 23.10
C GLU A 66 18.85 -9.11 24.53
N GLN A 67 17.54 -9.10 24.84
CA GLN A 67 17.03 -9.60 26.11
C GLN A 67 17.22 -11.13 26.25
N GLN A 68 17.07 -11.90 25.17
CA GLN A 68 17.32 -13.35 25.17
C GLN A 68 18.80 -13.69 25.39
N ARG A 69 19.71 -12.76 25.05
CA ARG A 69 21.14 -12.87 25.36
C ARG A 69 21.50 -12.51 26.80
N GLY A 70 20.51 -12.16 27.64
CA GLY A 70 20.71 -11.81 29.04
C GLY A 70 21.08 -10.34 29.29
N SER A 71 20.96 -9.47 28.29
CA SER A 71 21.20 -8.04 28.49
C SER A 71 20.13 -7.42 29.37
N SER A 72 20.51 -6.50 30.25
CA SER A 72 19.54 -5.69 31.00
C SER A 72 18.65 -4.91 30.04
N LEU A 73 17.39 -4.65 30.43
CA LEU A 73 16.40 -4.03 29.55
C LEU A 73 16.88 -2.70 28.95
N ARG A 74 17.57 -1.85 29.73
CA ARG A 74 18.13 -0.58 29.24
C ARG A 74 19.19 -0.80 28.15
N ILE A 75 20.06 -1.79 28.32
CA ILE A 75 21.08 -2.14 27.32
C ILE A 75 20.41 -2.75 26.08
N ALA A 76 19.43 -3.63 26.27
CA ALA A 76 18.70 -4.26 25.18
C ALA A 76 17.95 -3.24 24.31
N ILE A 77 17.30 -2.24 24.92
CA ILE A 77 16.67 -1.12 24.21
C ILE A 77 17.73 -0.35 23.41
N ARG A 78 18.81 0.11 24.05
CA ARG A 78 19.87 0.87 23.37
C ARG A 78 20.46 0.11 22.19
N ASN A 79 20.83 -1.15 22.39
CA ASN A 79 21.44 -1.99 21.36
C ASN A 79 20.44 -2.33 20.25
N GLY A 80 19.17 -2.56 20.60
CA GLY A 80 18.09 -2.81 19.65
C GLY A 80 17.89 -1.64 18.69
N TYR A 81 17.74 -0.42 19.22
CA TYR A 81 17.64 0.79 18.40
C TYR A 81 18.89 1.03 17.55
N GLN A 82 20.09 0.85 18.10
CA GLN A 82 21.33 1.08 17.36
C GLN A 82 21.49 0.12 16.17
N ARG A 83 21.15 -1.16 16.33
CA ARG A 83 21.22 -2.14 15.25
C ARG A 83 20.09 -1.96 14.23
N ALA A 84 18.87 -1.77 14.71
CA ALA A 84 17.71 -1.57 13.83
C ALA A 84 17.84 -0.28 13.00
N PHE A 85 18.43 0.78 13.56
CA PHE A 85 18.61 2.07 12.86
C PHE A 85 19.27 1.92 11.49
N ARG A 86 20.38 1.17 11.40
CA ARG A 86 21.10 0.98 10.12
C ARG A 86 20.25 0.26 9.08
N THR A 87 19.58 -0.82 9.49
CA THR A 87 18.71 -1.60 8.60
C THR A 87 17.49 -0.81 8.14
N ILE A 88 16.86 -0.05 9.04
CA ILE A 88 15.69 0.78 8.73
C ILE A 88 16.07 1.93 7.80
N LEU A 89 17.19 2.60 8.08
CA LEU A 89 17.68 3.69 7.23
C LEU A 89 17.94 3.20 5.81
N ASP A 90 18.64 2.07 5.66
CA ASP A 90 18.97 1.52 4.33
C ASP A 90 17.71 1.13 3.53
N ALA A 91 16.77 0.43 4.16
CA ALA A 91 15.49 0.05 3.54
C ALA A 91 14.63 1.27 3.14
N ASN A 92 14.62 2.32 3.97
CA ASN A 92 13.83 3.51 3.71
C ASN A 92 14.48 4.46 2.71
N VAL A 93 15.80 4.58 2.69
CA VAL A 93 16.52 5.43 1.74
C VAL A 93 16.31 4.94 0.31
N THR A 94 16.39 3.63 0.06
CA THR A 94 16.14 3.06 -1.28
C THR A 94 14.70 3.34 -1.76
N THR A 95 13.73 3.20 -0.86
CA THR A 95 12.32 3.52 -1.16
C THR A 95 12.11 5.01 -1.37
N PHE A 96 12.77 5.87 -0.59
CA PHE A 96 12.71 7.32 -0.72
C PHE A 96 13.29 7.79 -2.06
N ILE A 97 14.42 7.22 -2.50
CA ILE A 97 15.00 7.51 -3.82
C ILE A 97 14.02 7.13 -4.93
N THR A 98 13.38 5.97 -4.83
CA THR A 98 12.35 5.53 -5.79
C THR A 98 11.18 6.52 -5.84
N ALA A 99 10.70 6.96 -4.67
CA ALA A 99 9.64 7.95 -4.57
C ALA A 99 10.05 9.31 -5.17
N ALA A 100 11.29 9.75 -4.95
CA ALA A 100 11.82 10.97 -5.53
C ALA A 100 11.87 10.92 -7.08
N ILE A 101 12.26 9.77 -7.64
CA ILE A 101 12.24 9.56 -9.10
C ILE A 101 10.80 9.61 -9.64
N LEU A 102 9.85 8.96 -8.96
CA LEU A 102 8.43 9.02 -9.32
C LEU A 102 7.91 10.46 -9.28
N TYR A 103 8.23 11.22 -8.24
CA TYR A 103 7.84 12.63 -8.15
C TYR A 103 8.36 13.47 -9.33
N TRP A 104 9.59 13.23 -9.76
CA TRP A 104 10.19 13.99 -10.86
C TRP A 104 9.57 13.66 -12.23
N ARG A 105 9.33 12.38 -12.52
CA ARG A 105 9.00 11.92 -13.89
C ARG A 105 7.54 11.54 -14.13
N ALA A 106 6.76 11.28 -13.09
CA ALA A 106 5.41 10.74 -13.23
C ALA A 106 4.32 11.81 -13.51
N SER A 107 3.10 11.34 -13.82
CA SER A 107 1.90 12.19 -13.98
C SER A 107 1.47 12.82 -12.65
N GLU A 108 0.64 13.86 -12.70
CA GLU A 108 0.22 14.61 -11.50
C GLU A 108 -0.48 13.72 -10.46
N GLU A 109 -1.27 12.73 -10.91
CA GLU A 109 -1.92 11.78 -10.00
C GLU A 109 -0.92 10.94 -9.21
N VAL A 110 0.14 10.48 -9.88
CA VAL A 110 1.23 9.68 -9.31
C VAL A 110 2.19 10.54 -8.48
N LYS A 111 2.35 11.83 -8.80
CA LYS A 111 3.10 12.77 -7.96
C LYS A 111 2.47 12.87 -6.56
N GLY A 112 1.14 12.87 -6.47
CA GLY A 112 0.42 12.81 -5.19
C GLY A 112 0.83 11.59 -4.35
N PHE A 113 0.89 10.42 -4.96
CA PHE A 113 1.40 9.19 -4.32
C PHE A 113 2.85 9.34 -3.86
N ALA A 114 3.74 9.87 -4.71
CA ALA A 114 5.14 10.02 -4.40
C ALA A 114 5.40 10.95 -3.21
N ILE A 115 4.69 12.09 -3.13
CA ILE A 115 4.78 13.03 -1.98
C ILE A 115 4.38 12.33 -0.69
N VAL A 116 3.22 11.65 -0.69
CA VAL A 116 2.73 10.91 0.48
C VAL A 116 3.76 9.87 0.94
N LEU A 117 4.34 9.14 0.00
CA LEU A 117 5.34 8.11 0.27
C LEU A 117 6.61 8.71 0.89
N MET A 118 7.13 9.81 0.34
CA MET A 118 8.32 10.50 0.86
C MET A 118 8.08 11.03 2.28
N LEU A 119 6.95 11.72 2.50
CA LEU A 119 6.57 12.25 3.81
C LEU A 119 6.32 11.12 4.81
N GLY A 120 5.67 10.05 4.38
CA GLY A 120 5.38 8.87 5.17
C GLY A 120 6.64 8.16 5.65
N ILE A 121 7.64 8.01 4.78
CA ILE A 121 8.93 7.43 5.14
C ILE A 121 9.66 8.32 6.16
N ALA A 122 9.79 9.62 5.88
CA ALA A 122 10.49 10.55 6.76
C ALA A 122 9.84 10.63 8.16
N SER A 123 8.51 10.78 8.19
CA SER A 123 7.73 10.86 9.43
C SER A 123 7.73 9.52 10.18
N SER A 124 7.58 8.38 9.51
CA SER A 124 7.60 7.06 10.15
C SER A 124 8.96 6.73 10.74
N MET A 125 10.05 7.09 10.05
CA MET A 125 11.40 6.96 10.60
C MET A 125 11.58 7.79 11.86
N PHE A 126 11.10 9.04 11.84
CA PHE A 126 11.16 9.91 13.01
C PHE A 126 10.34 9.33 14.18
N THR A 127 9.09 8.92 13.95
CA THR A 127 8.24 8.38 15.01
C THR A 127 8.78 7.05 15.54
N ALA A 128 9.22 6.15 14.67
CA ALA A 128 9.70 4.81 15.05
C ALA A 128 11.11 4.80 15.69
N LEU A 129 11.98 5.77 15.40
CA LEU A 129 13.36 5.78 15.93
C LEU A 129 13.54 6.77 17.08
N PHE A 130 12.84 7.91 17.05
CA PHE A 130 12.98 8.95 18.05
C PHE A 130 11.84 8.92 19.06
N VAL A 131 10.59 9.04 18.60
CA VAL A 131 9.43 9.18 19.51
C VAL A 131 9.24 7.94 20.37
N THR A 132 9.21 6.75 19.77
CA THR A 132 9.13 5.48 20.52
C THR A 132 10.28 5.33 21.51
N ARG A 133 11.52 5.66 21.11
CA ARG A 133 12.70 5.58 21.98
C ARG A 133 12.58 6.48 23.20
N VAL A 134 12.15 7.73 23.00
CA VAL A 134 11.90 8.68 24.09
C VAL A 134 10.82 8.14 25.04
N ILE A 135 9.75 7.53 24.51
CA ILE A 135 8.70 6.92 25.33
C ILE A 135 9.26 5.75 26.14
N PHE A 136 10.09 4.88 25.55
CA PHE A 136 10.74 3.78 26.28
C PHE A 136 11.68 4.30 27.38
N ASP A 137 12.51 5.29 27.07
CA ASP A 137 13.43 5.89 28.03
C ASP A 137 12.67 6.56 29.20
N TYR A 138 11.54 7.22 28.90
CA TYR A 138 10.65 7.79 29.91
C TYR A 138 10.00 6.71 30.79
N PHE A 139 9.52 5.61 30.21
CA PHE A 139 8.91 4.51 30.96
C PHE A 139 9.93 3.77 31.84
N LEU A 140 11.18 3.64 31.35
CA LEU A 140 12.30 3.13 32.15
C LEU A 140 12.63 4.07 33.32
N ALA A 141 12.68 5.38 33.09
CA ALA A 141 12.98 6.36 34.12
C ALA A 141 11.92 6.37 35.24
N ARG A 142 10.63 6.26 34.87
CA ARG A 142 9.49 6.14 35.79
C ARG A 142 9.38 4.75 36.46
N ARG A 143 10.27 3.80 36.15
CA ARG A 143 10.23 2.39 36.60
C ARG A 143 8.88 1.69 36.30
N ILE A 144 8.19 2.13 35.25
CA ILE A 144 6.96 1.49 34.76
C ILE A 144 7.31 0.13 34.15
N ILE A 145 8.46 0.04 33.47
CA ILE A 145 9.02 -1.20 32.95
C ILE A 145 10.27 -1.52 33.76
N LYS A 146 10.24 -2.61 34.55
CA LYS A 146 11.29 -2.90 35.54
C LYS A 146 12.39 -3.82 35.02
N GLU A 147 12.03 -4.99 34.50
CA GLU A 147 13.04 -6.04 34.24
C GLU A 147 12.97 -6.61 32.81
N ARG A 148 11.78 -6.72 32.24
CA ARG A 148 11.60 -7.32 30.92
C ARG A 148 10.38 -6.75 30.20
N LEU A 149 10.54 -6.46 28.92
CA LEU A 149 9.42 -6.34 27.99
C LEU A 149 8.83 -7.73 27.70
N PHE A 150 7.56 -7.92 28.05
CA PHE A 150 6.81 -9.11 27.66
C PHE A 150 6.37 -8.97 26.21
N MET A 151 6.66 -10.00 25.42
CA MET A 151 6.22 -10.09 24.03
C MET A 151 5.97 -11.57 23.68
N LEU A 152 4.94 -11.85 22.88
CA LEU A 152 4.59 -13.20 22.47
C LEU A 152 5.65 -13.78 21.53
N GLN A 153 6.05 -15.03 21.76
CA GLN A 153 7.02 -15.73 20.93
C GLN A 153 6.37 -16.98 20.33
N ILE A 154 5.78 -16.84 19.13
CA ILE A 154 5.07 -17.93 18.45
C ILE A 154 6.07 -18.98 17.91
N ILE A 155 7.21 -18.55 17.37
CA ILE A 155 8.21 -19.45 16.77
C ILE A 155 9.57 -19.17 17.41
N ARG A 156 10.15 -20.16 18.11
CA ARG A 156 11.38 -19.99 18.89
C ARG A 156 12.65 -20.15 18.06
N LYS A 157 12.75 -21.26 17.31
CA LYS A 157 13.86 -21.60 16.41
C LYS A 157 13.35 -22.59 15.36
N PRO A 158 12.86 -22.14 14.20
CA PRO A 158 12.49 -23.06 13.14
C PRO A 158 13.76 -23.61 12.49
N ASN A 159 14.01 -24.93 12.62
CA ASN A 159 15.10 -25.61 11.90
C ASN A 159 14.59 -26.08 10.54
N VAL A 160 14.31 -25.14 9.65
CA VAL A 160 13.84 -25.42 8.28
C VAL A 160 15.00 -25.23 7.31
N ASN A 161 15.35 -26.27 6.56
CA ASN A 161 16.39 -26.20 5.55
C ASN A 161 15.84 -25.62 4.23
N TRP A 162 15.77 -24.29 4.17
CA TRP A 162 15.33 -23.56 2.98
C TRP A 162 16.18 -23.84 1.73
N MET A 163 17.46 -24.17 1.93
CA MET A 163 18.38 -24.45 0.82
C MET A 163 18.05 -25.76 0.10
N ALA A 164 17.56 -26.78 0.82
CA ALA A 164 17.12 -28.04 0.21
C ALA A 164 15.81 -27.87 -0.59
N LEU A 165 14.95 -26.94 -0.18
CA LEU A 165 13.68 -26.65 -0.85
C LEU A 165 13.81 -25.62 -2.00
N ARG A 166 15.00 -25.01 -2.17
CA ARG A 166 15.29 -24.04 -3.24
C ARG A 166 14.80 -24.48 -4.63
N PRO A 167 15.09 -25.70 -5.14
CA PRO A 167 14.69 -26.06 -6.51
C PRO A 167 13.17 -26.12 -6.66
N VAL A 168 12.43 -26.53 -5.62
CA VAL A 168 10.97 -26.57 -5.64
C VAL A 168 10.39 -25.16 -5.72
N PHE A 169 10.81 -24.27 -4.81
CA PHE A 169 10.31 -22.89 -4.79
C PHE A 169 10.71 -22.10 -6.04
N LEU A 170 11.92 -22.30 -6.56
CA LEU A 170 12.34 -21.68 -7.82
C LEU A 170 11.51 -22.19 -8.99
N THR A 171 11.30 -23.50 -9.10
CA THR A 171 10.51 -24.07 -10.21
C THR A 171 9.07 -23.53 -10.19
N ILE A 172 8.44 -23.51 -9.01
CA ILE A 172 7.07 -22.99 -8.85
C ILE A 172 7.00 -21.50 -9.19
N SER A 173 7.93 -20.69 -8.66
CA SER A 173 7.97 -19.24 -8.93
C SER A 173 8.22 -18.94 -10.41
N THR A 174 9.19 -19.61 -11.04
CA THR A 174 9.49 -19.43 -12.46
C THR A 174 8.32 -19.87 -13.33
N LEU A 175 7.63 -20.97 -12.99
CA LEU A 175 6.44 -21.41 -13.72
C LEU A 175 5.30 -20.39 -13.60
N LEU A 176 5.04 -19.87 -12.40
CA LEU A 176 4.04 -18.82 -12.18
C LEU A 176 4.36 -17.54 -12.95
N ILE A 177 5.62 -17.10 -12.96
CA ILE A 177 6.07 -15.93 -13.74
C ILE A 177 5.87 -16.19 -15.24
N ALA A 178 6.29 -17.35 -15.73
CA ALA A 178 6.15 -17.72 -17.14
C ALA A 178 4.68 -17.82 -17.55
N ALA A 179 3.81 -18.39 -16.71
CA ALA A 179 2.38 -18.45 -16.94
C ALA A 179 1.74 -17.05 -16.94
N GLY A 180 2.14 -16.18 -16.00
CA GLY A 180 1.69 -14.80 -15.96
C GLY A 180 2.07 -14.01 -17.22
N LEU A 181 3.32 -14.16 -17.67
CA LEU A 181 3.78 -13.57 -18.93
C LEU A 181 3.05 -14.17 -20.13
N PHE A 182 2.85 -15.49 -20.17
CA PHE A 182 2.13 -16.15 -21.24
C PHE A 182 0.70 -15.62 -21.35
N VAL A 183 -0.03 -15.51 -20.24
CA VAL A 183 -1.37 -14.91 -20.21
C VAL A 183 -1.32 -13.44 -20.65
N PHE A 184 -0.31 -12.69 -20.19
CA PHE A 184 -0.15 -11.29 -20.59
C PHE A 184 0.04 -11.13 -22.11
N PHE A 185 0.85 -11.98 -22.75
CA PHE A 185 1.08 -11.92 -24.20
C PHE A 185 -0.07 -12.48 -25.02
N THR A 186 -0.69 -13.58 -24.58
CA THR A 186 -1.81 -14.25 -25.29
C THR A 186 -3.16 -13.57 -25.10
N ARG A 187 -3.32 -12.70 -24.10
CA ARG A 187 -4.54 -11.90 -23.92
C ARG A 187 -4.76 -11.03 -25.16
N ASP A 188 -5.90 -11.25 -25.81
CA ASP A 188 -6.32 -10.57 -27.03
C ASP A 188 -6.64 -9.10 -26.77
N ASN A 189 -6.06 -8.20 -27.58
CA ASN A 189 -6.21 -6.75 -27.44
C ASN A 189 -7.62 -6.25 -27.82
N THR A 190 -8.43 -7.09 -28.49
CA THR A 190 -9.68 -6.67 -29.13
C THR A 190 -10.91 -6.73 -28.20
N LYS A 191 -10.92 -7.63 -27.20
CA LYS A 191 -12.05 -7.79 -26.26
C LYS A 191 -11.78 -7.27 -24.85
N ASN A 192 -10.50 -7.11 -24.48
CA ASN A 192 -10.07 -6.67 -23.16
C ASN A 192 -8.73 -5.96 -23.30
N ASN A 193 -8.78 -4.71 -23.76
CA ASN A 193 -7.60 -3.86 -23.94
C ASN A 193 -6.73 -3.89 -22.68
N LYS A 194 -5.41 -4.08 -22.86
CA LYS A 194 -4.42 -4.15 -21.77
C LYS A 194 -4.08 -2.76 -21.24
N TYR A 195 -4.24 -1.77 -22.11
CA TYR A 195 -3.88 -0.39 -21.88
C TYR A 195 -5.14 0.42 -21.65
N ASP A 196 -5.09 1.28 -20.65
CA ASP A 196 -6.17 2.23 -20.39
C ASP A 196 -6.08 3.42 -21.36
N ILE A 197 -7.13 4.26 -21.38
CA ILE A 197 -7.22 5.47 -22.22
C ILE A 197 -6.04 6.42 -22.02
N GLU A 198 -5.36 6.38 -20.87
CA GLU A 198 -4.13 7.14 -20.59
C GLU A 198 -2.98 6.77 -21.53
N PHE A 199 -2.97 5.55 -22.07
CA PHE A 199 -1.94 5.03 -22.97
C PHE A 199 -2.42 4.90 -24.41
N THR A 200 -3.71 4.61 -24.64
CA THR A 200 -4.27 4.47 -25.99
C THR A 200 -4.81 5.77 -26.58
N GLY A 201 -5.00 6.80 -25.75
CA GLY A 201 -5.84 7.94 -26.11
C GLY A 201 -7.32 7.55 -26.14
N GLY A 202 -8.21 8.55 -26.06
CA GLY A 202 -9.64 8.33 -26.04
C GLY A 202 -10.42 9.33 -25.20
N THR A 203 -11.71 9.06 -25.01
CA THR A 203 -12.57 9.79 -24.07
C THR A 203 -13.18 8.80 -23.08
N SER A 204 -13.01 9.05 -21.78
CA SER A 204 -13.75 8.34 -20.72
C SER A 204 -14.88 9.24 -20.21
N VAL A 205 -16.10 8.69 -20.16
CA VAL A 205 -17.27 9.35 -19.57
C VAL A 205 -17.85 8.45 -18.50
N VAL A 206 -17.93 8.98 -17.28
CA VAL A 206 -18.60 8.33 -16.16
C VAL A 206 -20.05 8.81 -16.08
N ILE A 207 -21.00 7.87 -16.19
CA ILE A 207 -22.43 8.14 -16.10
C ILE A 207 -22.99 7.48 -14.84
N ASN A 208 -23.69 8.28 -14.03
CA ASN A 208 -24.44 7.82 -12.85
C ASN A 208 -25.92 7.73 -13.21
N LEU A 209 -26.53 6.57 -12.98
CA LEU A 209 -27.97 6.37 -13.16
C LEU A 209 -28.74 6.89 -11.94
N LYS A 210 -29.93 7.45 -12.17
CA LYS A 210 -30.83 7.89 -11.09
C LYS A 210 -31.34 6.67 -10.30
N ASP A 211 -31.56 6.88 -9.00
CA ASP A 211 -32.11 5.86 -8.11
C ASP A 211 -33.48 5.36 -8.63
N GLY A 212 -33.60 4.05 -8.81
CA GLY A 212 -34.78 3.38 -9.37
C GLY A 212 -34.65 2.92 -10.83
N VAL A 213 -33.51 3.17 -11.49
CA VAL A 213 -33.21 2.65 -12.84
C VAL A 213 -32.19 1.52 -12.75
N ASP A 214 -32.68 0.29 -12.80
CA ASP A 214 -31.86 -0.92 -12.84
C ASP A 214 -31.60 -1.30 -14.31
N LEU A 215 -30.47 -0.86 -14.86
CA LEU A 215 -29.98 -1.27 -16.18
C LEU A 215 -28.79 -2.22 -15.99
N SER A 216 -28.76 -3.33 -16.73
CA SER A 216 -27.58 -4.20 -16.78
C SER A 216 -26.46 -3.56 -17.61
N ARG A 217 -25.21 -3.97 -17.38
CA ARG A 217 -24.05 -3.53 -18.19
C ARG A 217 -24.30 -3.72 -19.68
N GLN A 218 -24.83 -4.89 -20.06
CA GLN A 218 -25.14 -5.22 -21.45
C GLN A 218 -26.22 -4.29 -22.04
N ASP A 219 -27.25 -3.96 -21.26
CA ASP A 219 -28.32 -3.06 -21.72
C ASP A 219 -27.81 -1.63 -21.97
N VAL A 220 -26.85 -1.18 -21.15
CA VAL A 220 -26.22 0.14 -21.30
C VAL A 220 -25.31 0.15 -22.53
N GLU A 221 -24.51 -0.90 -22.71
CA GLU A 221 -23.63 -1.09 -23.88
C GLU A 221 -24.42 -1.12 -25.19
N ASP A 222 -25.48 -1.91 -25.27
CA ASP A 222 -26.35 -2.01 -26.45
C ASP A 222 -27.01 -0.66 -26.80
N ARG A 223 -27.44 0.10 -25.77
CA ARG A 223 -28.02 1.45 -25.98
C ARG A 223 -26.99 2.43 -26.52
N ILE A 224 -25.76 2.39 -26.01
CA ILE A 224 -24.67 3.26 -26.47
C ILE A 224 -24.29 2.92 -27.91
N HIS A 225 -24.11 1.64 -28.24
CA HIS A 225 -23.83 1.22 -29.61
C HIS A 225 -24.96 1.60 -30.57
N LYS A 226 -26.22 1.48 -30.16
CA LYS A 226 -27.38 1.89 -30.96
C LYS A 226 -27.39 3.39 -31.24
N ILE A 227 -27.04 4.21 -30.23
CA ILE A 227 -26.93 5.67 -30.39
C ILE A 227 -25.71 6.05 -31.24
N GLY A 228 -24.59 5.34 -31.09
CA GLY A 228 -23.39 5.52 -31.92
C GLY A 228 -23.69 5.27 -33.40
N ARG A 229 -24.38 4.16 -33.71
CA ARG A 229 -24.80 3.82 -35.08
C ARG A 229 -25.82 4.82 -35.66
N SER A 230 -26.78 5.30 -34.86
CA SER A 230 -27.80 6.25 -35.35
C SER A 230 -27.26 7.66 -35.59
N ARG A 231 -26.22 8.06 -34.85
CA ARG A 231 -25.54 9.36 -35.03
C ARG A 231 -24.36 9.30 -36.01
N GLY A 232 -24.05 8.12 -36.58
CA GLY A 232 -22.91 7.93 -37.48
C GLY A 232 -21.55 8.17 -36.82
N ASN A 233 -21.45 8.04 -35.49
CA ASN A 233 -20.21 8.27 -34.75
C ASN A 233 -19.51 6.92 -34.49
N PRO A 234 -18.39 6.62 -35.19
CA PRO A 234 -17.68 5.35 -35.07
C PRO A 234 -17.06 5.14 -33.68
N ALA A 235 -16.65 6.22 -33.00
CA ALA A 235 -16.05 6.16 -31.66
C ALA A 235 -17.06 5.70 -30.59
N LEU A 236 -18.31 6.17 -30.67
CA LEU A 236 -19.40 5.70 -29.79
C LEU A 236 -19.92 4.32 -30.17
N ALA A 237 -19.80 3.94 -31.45
CA ALA A 237 -20.17 2.61 -31.93
C ALA A 237 -19.17 1.53 -31.51
N ALA A 238 -17.95 1.88 -31.12
CA ALA A 238 -16.91 0.98 -30.60
C ALA A 238 -16.57 1.22 -29.11
N ALA A 239 -17.42 1.96 -28.39
CA ALA A 239 -17.19 2.29 -26.99
C ALA A 239 -17.23 1.04 -26.10
N ASN A 240 -16.27 0.91 -25.19
CA ASN A 240 -16.28 -0.13 -24.17
C ASN A 240 -16.98 0.39 -22.91
N VAL A 241 -17.96 -0.36 -22.40
CA VAL A 241 -18.67 -0.01 -21.16
C VAL A 241 -18.16 -0.88 -20.02
N TYR A 242 -17.71 -0.26 -18.94
CA TYR A 242 -17.31 -0.89 -17.69
C TYR A 242 -18.32 -0.55 -16.59
N SER A 243 -18.66 -1.53 -15.75
CA SER A 243 -19.47 -1.28 -14.56
C SER A 243 -18.60 -0.87 -13.39
N ILE A 244 -18.94 0.24 -12.75
CA ILE A 244 -18.25 0.77 -11.57
C ILE A 244 -19.22 0.76 -10.38
N GLY A 245 -18.72 0.37 -9.21
CA GLY A 245 -19.50 0.42 -7.96
C GLY A 245 -20.14 -0.91 -7.55
N LYS A 246 -20.85 -0.90 -6.42
CA LYS A 246 -21.48 -2.09 -5.85
C LYS A 246 -22.74 -2.46 -6.63
N ALA A 247 -22.87 -3.74 -6.98
CA ALA A 247 -24.09 -4.27 -7.56
C ALA A 247 -25.24 -4.08 -6.57
N HIS A 248 -26.34 -3.45 -6.99
CA HIS A 248 -27.49 -3.19 -6.14
C HIS A 248 -28.40 -4.42 -6.00
N ARG A 249 -28.48 -5.22 -7.07
CA ARG A 249 -28.98 -6.60 -7.19
C ARG A 249 -28.11 -7.33 -8.22
N GLU A 250 -28.12 -8.66 -8.26
CA GLU A 250 -27.29 -9.46 -9.19
C GLU A 250 -27.22 -8.80 -10.59
N GLN A 251 -26.01 -8.35 -10.98
CA GLN A 251 -25.68 -7.73 -12.28
C GLN A 251 -26.16 -6.29 -12.55
N PHE A 252 -26.84 -5.61 -11.61
CA PHE A 252 -27.27 -4.21 -11.77
C PHE A 252 -26.34 -3.23 -11.10
N TYR A 253 -25.75 -2.31 -11.88
CA TYR A 253 -24.80 -1.30 -11.40
C TYR A 253 -25.37 0.11 -11.56
N LYS A 254 -25.04 0.99 -10.60
CA LYS A 254 -25.51 2.39 -10.60
C LYS A 254 -24.61 3.33 -11.39
N GLN A 255 -23.38 2.92 -11.66
CA GLN A 255 -22.37 3.74 -12.31
C GLN A 255 -21.70 2.95 -13.43
N TYR A 256 -21.56 3.59 -14.57
CA TYR A 256 -20.93 3.03 -15.76
C TYR A 256 -19.86 3.98 -16.28
N GLU A 257 -18.71 3.44 -16.66
CA GLU A 257 -17.65 4.16 -17.34
C GLU A 257 -17.62 3.71 -18.80
N ILE A 258 -17.60 4.69 -19.70
CA ILE A 258 -17.67 4.48 -21.15
C ILE A 258 -16.37 5.02 -21.74
N ASN A 259 -15.55 4.13 -22.29
CA ASN A 259 -14.27 4.47 -22.89
C ASN A 259 -14.36 4.36 -24.42
N THR A 260 -14.10 5.46 -25.12
CA THR A 260 -13.96 5.48 -26.59
C THR A 260 -12.49 5.54 -26.98
N THR A 261 -12.10 4.90 -28.08
CA THR A 261 -10.71 4.81 -28.53
C THR A 261 -10.27 5.92 -29.48
N GLU A 262 -11.17 6.79 -29.94
CA GLU A 262 -10.81 7.92 -30.81
C GLU A 262 -10.70 9.23 -30.03
N THR A 263 -9.65 9.98 -30.36
CA THR A 263 -9.43 11.37 -29.96
C THR A 263 -10.11 12.27 -30.98
N ASN A 264 -10.84 13.29 -30.51
CA ASN A 264 -11.38 14.36 -31.36
C ASN A 264 -10.26 15.08 -32.13
#